data_AF-A0A368Z9V4-F1
#
_entry.id   AF-A0A368Z9V4-F1
#
_cell.length_a   1.000
_cell.length_b   1.000
_cell.length_c   1.000
_cell.angle_alpha   90.00
_cell.angle_beta   90.00
_cell.angle_gamma   90.00
#
_symmetry.space_group_name_H-M   'P 1'
#
loop_
_entity.id
_entity.type
_entity.pdbx_description
1 polymer ?
#
loop_
_entity_poly.entity_id
_entity_poly.type
_entity_poly.pdbx_seq_one_letter_code
_entity_poly.pdbx_strand_id
1 'polypeptide(L)'
;MKKLILVLILNLTFNSCAYESQNREKLISSFEDNFGFKPPESTKKIKLKNRGYFDFEVHYMSFTYDSKVLEKIIAHDQPLNIAESNNV
;
A
#
# COMPACT_ATOMS: atom_id res chain seq x y z
N MET A 1 27.49 -6.31 33.90
CA MET A 1 26.01 -6.32 33.97
C MET A 1 25.35 -5.11 33.32
N LYS A 2 25.68 -3.86 33.68
CA LYS A 2 25.03 -2.64 33.12
C LYS A 2 25.05 -2.55 31.57
N LYS A 3 26.16 -2.92 30.93
CA LYS A 3 26.28 -2.95 29.45
C LYS A 3 25.40 -4.02 28.78
N LEU A 4 25.17 -5.16 29.44
CA LEU A 4 24.36 -6.26 28.91
C LEU A 4 22.87 -5.90 28.91
N ILE A 5 22.41 -5.23 29.97
CA ILE A 5 21.05 -4.70 30.09
C ILE A 5 20.79 -3.63 29.03
N LEU A 6 21.76 -2.74 28.78
CA LEU A 6 21.64 -1.71 27.74
C LEU A 6 21.50 -2.33 26.33
N VAL A 7 22.29 -3.35 26.01
CA VAL A 7 22.22 -4.06 24.73
C VAL A 7 20.91 -4.82 24.57
N LEU A 8 20.38 -5.41 25.64
CA LEU A 8 19.07 -6.07 25.62
C LEU A 8 17.93 -5.06 25.39
N ILE A 9 17.97 -3.91 26.08
CA ILE A 9 16.99 -2.83 25.90
C ILE A 9 17.05 -2.28 24.46
N LEU A 10 18.25 -2.03 23.93
CA LEU A 10 18.42 -1.59 22.53
C LEU A 10 17.83 -2.61 21.55
N ASN A 11 18.12 -3.91 21.70
CA ASN A 11 17.55 -4.94 20.83
C ASN A 11 16.02 -5.05 20.94
N LEU A 12 15.47 -4.92 22.14
CA LEU A 12 14.01 -4.93 22.35
C LEU A 12 13.33 -3.71 21.72
N THR A 13 14.01 -2.55 21.66
CA THR A 13 13.49 -1.33 21.03
C THR A 13 13.61 -1.29 19.50
N PHE A 14 14.37 -2.21 18.89
CA PHE A 14 14.61 -2.24 17.43
C PHE A 14 13.90 -3.38 16.69
N ASN A 15 12.86 -3.99 17.27
CA ASN A 15 12.02 -4.97 16.57
C ASN A 15 11.09 -4.28 15.56
N SER A 16 11.66 -3.56 14.59
CA SER A 16 10.94 -3.13 13.40
C SER A 16 11.10 -4.19 12.33
N CYS A 17 10.07 -5.01 12.13
CA CYS A 17 10.01 -5.87 10.95
C CYS A 17 9.56 -5.04 9.75
N ALA A 18 10.34 -5.07 8.67
CA ALA A 18 9.98 -4.42 7.42
C ALA A 18 10.06 -5.45 6.28
N TYR A 19 9.03 -5.48 5.47
CA TYR A 19 8.98 -6.25 4.23
C TYR A 19 8.66 -5.31 3.08
N GLU A 20 9.45 -5.38 2.01
CA GLU A 20 9.20 -4.62 0.78
C GLU A 20 9.35 -5.54 -0.43
N SER A 21 8.43 -5.44 -1.37
CA SER A 21 8.48 -6.16 -2.64
C SER A 21 7.95 -5.30 -3.78
N GLN A 22 8.48 -5.55 -4.97
CA GLN A 22 8.02 -4.99 -6.25
C GLN A 22 7.79 -6.10 -7.30
N ASN A 23 7.90 -7.37 -6.90
CA ASN A 23 7.66 -8.48 -7.81
C ASN A 23 6.15 -8.58 -8.06
N ARG A 24 5.71 -8.13 -9.24
CA ARG A 24 4.29 -8.06 -9.61
C ARG A 24 3.56 -9.38 -9.38
N GLU A 25 4.08 -10.49 -9.90
CA GLU A 25 3.43 -11.80 -9.80
C GLU A 25 3.19 -12.21 -8.35
N LYS A 26 4.19 -12.00 -7.48
CA LYS A 26 4.08 -12.29 -6.04
C LYS A 26 3.15 -11.33 -5.30
N LEU A 27 2.76 -10.21 -5.91
CA LEU A 27 1.92 -9.17 -5.32
C LEU A 27 0.50 -9.14 -5.87
N ILE A 28 0.16 -10.01 -6.83
CA ILE A 28 -1.21 -10.12 -7.37
C ILE A 28 -2.17 -10.54 -6.27
N SER A 29 -1.82 -11.54 -5.46
CA SER A 29 -2.67 -12.02 -4.36
C SER A 29 -2.88 -10.91 -3.33
N SER A 30 -1.80 -10.26 -2.88
CA SER A 30 -1.91 -9.15 -1.92
C SER A 30 -2.72 -7.98 -2.49
N PHE A 31 -2.65 -7.70 -3.79
CA PHE A 31 -3.52 -6.71 -4.42
C PHE A 31 -4.99 -7.12 -4.36
N GLU A 32 -5.30 -8.37 -4.75
CA GLU A 32 -6.66 -8.90 -4.74
C GLU A 32 -7.25 -8.94 -3.33
N ASP A 33 -6.44 -9.30 -2.32
CA ASP A 33 -6.84 -9.29 -0.90
C ASP A 33 -7.18 -7.87 -0.40
N ASN A 34 -6.45 -6.84 -0.87
CA ASN A 34 -6.67 -5.45 -0.44
C ASN A 34 -7.85 -4.76 -1.15
N PHE A 35 -8.08 -5.08 -2.42
CA PHE A 35 -9.02 -4.33 -3.26
C PHE A 35 -10.24 -5.15 -3.72
N GLY A 36 -10.24 -6.48 -3.55
CA GLY A 36 -11.34 -7.36 -3.93
C GLY A 36 -11.41 -7.70 -5.42
N PHE A 37 -10.39 -7.35 -6.21
CA PHE A 37 -10.29 -7.67 -7.63
C PHE A 37 -8.83 -7.83 -8.07
N LYS A 38 -8.60 -8.57 -9.15
CA LYS A 38 -7.25 -8.76 -9.72
C LYS A 38 -6.71 -7.47 -10.32
N PRO A 39 -5.42 -7.16 -10.14
CA PRO A 39 -4.82 -6.01 -10.81
C PRO A 39 -4.97 -6.16 -12.33
N PRO A 40 -5.50 -5.14 -13.03
CA PRO A 40 -5.59 -5.16 -14.48
C PRO A 40 -4.24 -5.49 -15.14
N GLU A 41 -4.24 -6.12 -16.32
CA GLU A 41 -3.00 -6.28 -17.12
C GLU A 41 -2.30 -4.95 -17.39
N SER A 42 -3.11 -3.91 -17.45
CA SER A 42 -2.74 -2.52 -17.66
C SER A 42 -1.93 -1.92 -16.49
N THR A 43 -2.06 -2.49 -15.28
CA THR A 43 -1.25 -2.15 -14.11
C THR A 43 0.16 -2.73 -14.25
N LYS A 44 1.11 -1.87 -14.60
CA LYS A 44 2.50 -2.26 -14.88
C LYS A 44 3.33 -2.53 -13.64
N LYS A 45 3.07 -1.82 -12.54
CA LYS A 45 3.84 -1.93 -11.30
C LYS A 45 2.90 -2.03 -10.11
N ILE A 46 3.26 -2.92 -9.20
CA ILE A 46 2.67 -3.07 -7.88
C ILE A 46 3.83 -3.07 -6.90
N LYS A 47 3.74 -2.26 -5.86
CA LYS A 47 4.71 -2.16 -4.79
C LYS A 47 3.98 -2.35 -3.46
N LEU A 48 4.54 -3.22 -2.64
CA LEU A 48 4.05 -3.47 -1.29
C LEU A 48 5.14 -3.18 -0.27
N LYS A 49 4.77 -2.49 0.80
CA LYS A 49 5.62 -2.21 1.95
C LYS A 49 4.83 -2.44 3.24
N ASN A 50 5.26 -3.42 4.02
CA ASN A 50 4.79 -3.67 5.37
C ASN A 50 5.83 -3.20 6.36
N ARG A 51 5.39 -2.49 7.39
CA ARG A 51 6.28 -2.05 8.46
C ARG A 51 5.59 -2.17 9.81
N GLY A 52 6.16 -3.02 10.66
CA GLY A 52 5.82 -3.09 12.08
C GLY A 52 6.71 -2.13 12.87
N TYR A 53 6.11 -1.45 13.83
CA TYR A 53 6.78 -0.62 14.82
C TYR A 53 6.14 -0.88 16.18
N PHE A 54 6.87 -1.52 17.09
CA PHE A 54 6.36 -1.87 18.43
C PHE A 54 5.01 -2.61 18.37
N ASP A 55 3.92 -1.93 18.72
CA ASP A 55 2.56 -2.44 18.83
C ASP A 55 1.65 -2.04 17.63
N PHE A 56 2.19 -1.35 16.63
CA PHE A 56 1.44 -1.00 15.43
C PHE A 56 2.09 -1.49 14.14
N GLU A 57 1.25 -1.90 13.20
CA GLU A 57 1.65 -2.34 11.87
C GLU A 57 1.05 -1.42 10.81
N VAL A 58 1.86 -1.09 9.80
CA VAL A 58 1.43 -0.25 8.68
C VAL A 58 1.64 -1.00 7.37
N HIS A 59 0.57 -1.05 6.58
CA HIS A 59 0.51 -1.69 5.27
C HIS A 59 0.37 -0.61 4.19
N TYR A 60 1.36 -0.49 3.31
CA TYR A 60 1.34 0.42 2.17
C TYR A 60 1.37 -0.39 0.88
N MET A 61 0.32 -0.29 0.08
CA MET A 61 0.31 -0.78 -1.29
C MET A 61 0.17 0.39 -2.25
N SER A 62 1.06 0.47 -3.23
CA SER A 62 0.95 1.40 -4.34
C SER A 62 1.05 0.67 -5.67
N PHE A 63 0.35 1.18 -6.66
CA PHE A 63 0.37 0.65 -8.02
C PHE A 63 0.33 1.80 -9.01
N THR A 64 0.77 1.55 -10.23
CA THR A 64 0.68 2.52 -11.32
C THR A 64 -0.19 1.94 -12.42
N TYR A 65 -1.27 2.66 -12.75
CA TYR A 65 -2.24 2.29 -13.76
C TYR A 65 -1.77 2.58 -15.18
N ASP A 66 -2.46 1.94 -16.12
CA ASP A 66 -2.61 2.40 -17.50
C ASP A 66 -3.37 3.72 -17.55
N SER A 67 -2.79 4.68 -18.24
CA SER A 67 -3.32 6.03 -18.40
C SER A 67 -4.76 6.03 -18.92
N LYS A 68 -5.15 5.08 -19.79
CA LYS A 68 -6.52 4.99 -20.32
C LYS A 68 -7.55 4.59 -19.26
N VAL A 69 -7.17 3.75 -18.30
CA VAL A 69 -8.08 3.34 -17.22
C VAL A 69 -8.20 4.44 -16.18
N LEU A 70 -7.08 5.08 -15.83
CA LEU A 70 -7.07 6.25 -14.94
C LEU A 70 -7.87 7.42 -15.56
N GLU A 71 -7.70 7.67 -16.86
CA GLU A 71 -8.49 8.67 -17.60
C GLU A 71 -9.98 8.34 -17.61
N LYS A 72 -10.36 7.06 -17.75
CA LYS A 72 -11.77 6.65 -17.66
C LYS A 72 -12.34 6.86 -16.26
N ILE A 73 -11.59 6.57 -15.21
CA ILE A 73 -12.02 6.84 -13.82
C ILE A 73 -12.22 8.34 -13.63
N ILE A 74 -11.23 9.16 -14.00
CA ILE A 74 -11.33 10.64 -13.94
C ILE A 74 -12.54 11.14 -14.76
N ALA A 75 -12.77 10.59 -15.96
CA ALA A 75 -13.88 10.97 -16.83
C ALA A 75 -15.24 10.53 -16.28
N HIS A 76 -15.32 9.40 -15.58
CA HIS A 76 -16.56 8.92 -14.93
C HIS A 76 -16.81 9.58 -13.57
N ASP A 77 -15.78 10.10 -12.90
CA ASP A 77 -15.91 10.94 -11.70
C ASP A 77 -16.27 12.40 -12.03
N GLN A 78 -16.02 12.88 -13.25
CA GLN A 78 -16.43 14.23 -13.66
C GLN A 78 -17.94 14.49 -13.53
N PRO A 79 -18.84 13.59 -13.97
CA PRO A 79 -20.27 13.70 -13.72
C PRO A 79 -20.61 13.75 -12.22
N LEU A 80 -19.87 13.03 -11.37
CA LEU A 80 -20.08 13.00 -9.92
C LEU A 80 -19.69 14.35 -9.27
N ASN A 81 -18.56 14.93 -9.69
CA ASN A 81 -18.12 16.27 -9.25
C ASN A 81 -19.09 17.38 -9.67
N ILE A 82 -19.65 17.30 -10.88
CA ILE A 82 -20.67 18.25 -11.35
C ILE A 82 -21.97 18.05 -10.53
N ALA A 83 -22.36 16.82 -10.26
CA ALA A 83 -23.55 16.51 -9.46
C ALA A 83 -23.41 16.97 -7.99
N GLU A 84 -22.23 16.82 -7.36
CA GLU A 84 -21.97 17.36 -6.03
C GLU A 84 -22.03 18.89 -6.00
N SER A 85 -21.52 19.56 -7.03
CA SER A 85 -21.57 21.03 -7.13
C SER A 85 -22.99 21.59 -7.37
N ASN A 86 -23.93 20.75 -7.83
CA ASN A 86 -25.34 21.11 -8.01
C ASN A 86 -26.20 20.90 -6.75
N ASN A 87 -25.63 20.35 -5.67
CA ASN A 87 -26.29 20.26 -4.36
C ASN A 87 -26.02 21.48 -3.46
N VAL A 88 -25.60 22.62 -4.05
CA VAL A 88 -25.55 23.93 -3.39
C VAL A 88 -26.87 24.65 -3.55
#